data_AF-A0A6P9D3L5-F1
#
_entry.id   AF-A0A6P9D3L5-F1
#
_cell.length_a   1.000
_cell.length_b   1.000
_cell.length_c   1.000
_cell.angle_alpha   90.00
_cell.angle_beta   90.00
_cell.angle_gamma   90.00
#
_symmetry.space_group_name_H-M   'P 1'
#
loop_
_entity.id
_entity.type
_entity.pdbx_description
1 polymer ?
#
loop_
_entity_poly.entity_id
_entity_poly.type
_entity_poly.pdbx_seq_one_letter_code
_entity_poly.pdbx_strand_id
1 'polypeptide(L)'
;MTFTKTSQKFGQWADSRANTVFGLGFSSEQQLTKFAEKFQEVKEAARLARDRSQEKMETSSNHSQESGRETPCSTRTSSVNGTDEEKTSHGGPSDAQLKMENDKLRIALAQSTSNVKKWEMELQTLRESNARLTTALQESAASIEHWKKQFSISKDENDQLQSKIAELEEQCNEIDKERDRNAQLSRRLQDLETELQDKELELEDLRKQGEIIPQLMTECETVSQKLQAAEKRNKDLEEKVRALRTEVEESKHRQNNLKTELQTFLDVLDGKIDELQDFRQGLSKLGVDN
;
A
#
# COMPACT_ATOMS: atom_id res chain seq x y z
N MET A 1 34.79 -4.98 -3.19
CA MET A 1 33.62 -4.08 -3.28
C MET A 1 32.99 -3.97 -1.89
N THR A 2 32.68 -2.76 -1.44
CA THR A 2 32.07 -2.50 -0.12
C THR A 2 30.84 -1.64 -0.33
N PHE A 3 29.71 -2.07 0.22
CA PHE A 3 28.46 -1.32 0.22
C PHE A 3 28.39 -0.41 1.44
N THR A 4 28.08 0.86 1.22
CA THR A 4 28.02 1.90 2.25
C THR A 4 26.65 2.58 2.19
N LYS A 5 25.94 2.60 3.33
CA LYS A 5 24.70 3.37 3.47
C LYS A 5 25.08 4.86 3.60
N THR A 6 24.56 5.71 2.74
CA THR A 6 24.82 7.16 2.76
C THR A 6 23.62 7.97 3.22
N SER A 7 22.42 7.38 3.24
CA SER A 7 21.23 7.96 3.86
C SER A 7 20.25 6.87 4.31
N GLN A 8 19.11 7.29 4.89
CA GLN A 8 18.06 6.40 5.39
C GLN A 8 17.47 5.46 4.32
N LYS A 9 17.51 5.87 3.04
CA LYS A 9 16.95 5.09 1.93
C LYS A 9 17.92 4.92 0.75
N PHE A 10 19.19 5.27 0.92
CA PHE A 10 20.17 5.24 -0.16
C PHE A 10 21.48 4.61 0.28
N GLY A 11 22.03 3.75 -0.57
CA GLY A 11 23.36 3.18 -0.39
C GLY A 11 24.13 3.13 -1.70
N GLN A 12 25.45 3.05 -1.59
CA GLN A 12 26.36 3.06 -2.73
C GLN A 12 27.51 2.09 -2.53
N TRP A 13 28.11 1.64 -3.63
CA TRP A 13 29.35 0.88 -3.60
C TRP A 13 30.27 1.30 -4.73
N ALA A 14 31.56 1.22 -4.47
CA ALA A 14 32.59 1.46 -5.47
C ALA A 14 33.07 0.13 -6.08
N ASP A 15 33.12 0.08 -7.40
CA ASP A 15 33.85 -0.93 -8.15
C ASP A 15 35.19 -0.35 -8.60
N SER A 16 36.27 -0.75 -7.93
CA SER A 16 37.64 -0.35 -8.27
C SER A 16 38.11 -0.93 -9.60
N ARG A 17 37.53 -2.04 -10.07
CA ARG A 17 37.89 -2.66 -11.35
C ARG A 17 37.28 -1.88 -12.52
N ALA A 18 36.07 -1.37 -12.34
CA ALA A 18 35.37 -0.54 -13.32
C ALA A 18 35.61 0.98 -13.11
N ASN A 19 36.37 1.36 -12.08
CA ASN A 19 36.57 2.74 -11.63
C ASN A 19 35.26 3.56 -11.57
N THR A 20 34.19 2.92 -11.11
CA THR A 20 32.83 3.48 -11.16
C THR A 20 32.15 3.29 -9.81
N VAL A 21 31.34 4.28 -9.40
CA VAL A 21 30.52 4.23 -8.19
C VAL A 21 29.06 4.02 -8.58
N PHE A 22 28.43 3.01 -8.00
CA PHE A 22 27.03 2.69 -8.21
C PHE A 22 26.23 3.06 -6.96
N GLY A 23 25.07 3.68 -7.15
CA GLY A 23 24.15 4.08 -6.08
C GLY A 23 22.77 3.47 -6.30
N LEU A 24 22.11 3.09 -5.22
CA LEU A 24 20.79 2.47 -5.23
C LEU A 24 19.90 3.05 -4.13
N GLY A 25 18.69 3.46 -4.51
CA GLY A 25 17.66 4.00 -3.63
C GLY A 25 16.52 3.01 -3.38
N PHE A 26 15.93 3.06 -2.19
CA PHE A 26 14.88 2.16 -1.73
C PHE A 26 13.65 2.93 -1.25
N SER A 27 12.48 2.30 -1.27
CA SER A 27 11.25 2.93 -0.78
C SER A 27 11.18 3.00 0.76
N SER A 28 11.94 2.16 1.46
CA SER A 28 12.04 2.14 2.92
C SER A 28 13.44 1.79 3.45
N GLU A 29 13.74 2.22 4.68
CA GLU A 29 14.99 1.90 5.37
C GLU A 29 15.16 0.40 5.64
N GLN A 30 14.05 -0.30 5.87
CA GLN A 30 14.06 -1.75 6.05
C GLN A 30 14.52 -2.47 4.78
N GLN A 31 14.09 -2.02 3.59
CA GLN A 31 14.54 -2.60 2.32
C GLN A 31 16.04 -2.34 2.09
N LEU A 32 16.52 -1.12 2.36
CA LEU A 32 17.95 -0.81 2.28
C LEU A 32 18.77 -1.69 3.22
N THR A 33 18.27 -1.95 4.44
CA THR A 33 18.97 -2.77 5.43
C THR A 33 19.02 -4.23 5.03
N LYS A 34 17.90 -4.82 4.58
CA LYS A 34 17.87 -6.18 4.03
C LYS A 34 18.80 -6.33 2.82
N PHE A 35 18.85 -5.32 1.95
CA PHE A 35 19.76 -5.34 0.82
C PHE A 35 21.23 -5.31 1.26
N ALA A 36 21.59 -4.47 2.22
CA ALA A 36 22.96 -4.40 2.74
C ALA A 36 23.42 -5.74 3.34
N GLU A 37 22.54 -6.42 4.07
CA GLU A 37 22.81 -7.75 4.63
C GLU A 37 23.01 -8.80 3.53
N LYS A 38 22.10 -8.84 2.54
CA LYS A 38 22.22 -9.76 1.39
C LYS A 38 23.46 -9.49 0.54
N PHE A 39 23.82 -8.23 0.35
CA PHE A 39 25.03 -7.85 -0.35
C PHE A 39 26.28 -8.38 0.37
N GLN A 40 26.31 -8.28 1.70
CA GLN A 40 27.40 -8.81 2.51
C GLN A 40 27.46 -10.34 2.48
N GLU A 41 26.30 -11.01 2.51
CA GLU A 41 26.18 -12.47 2.40
C GLU A 41 26.74 -12.98 1.05
N VAL A 42 26.34 -12.36 -0.07
CA VAL A 42 26.84 -12.71 -1.41
C VAL A 42 28.34 -12.44 -1.52
N LYS A 43 28.83 -11.36 -0.92
CA LYS A 43 30.27 -11.05 -0.90
C LYS A 43 31.07 -12.13 -0.17
N GLU A 44 30.60 -12.59 0.98
CA GLU A 44 31.27 -13.67 1.72
C GLU A 44 31.14 -15.03 1.01
N ALA A 45 30.00 -15.33 0.41
CA ALA A 45 29.81 -16.54 -0.39
C ALA A 45 30.75 -16.57 -1.60
N ALA A 46 30.92 -15.44 -2.30
CA ALA A 46 31.86 -15.31 -3.41
C ALA A 46 33.32 -15.43 -2.95
N ARG A 47 33.66 -14.90 -1.76
CA ARG A 47 34.98 -15.06 -1.14
C ARG A 47 35.25 -16.55 -0.83
N LEU A 48 34.32 -17.23 -0.17
CA LEU A 48 34.42 -18.65 0.15
C LEU A 48 34.50 -19.55 -1.10
N ALA A 49 33.77 -19.22 -2.15
CA ALA A 49 33.85 -19.94 -3.42
C ALA A 49 35.23 -19.78 -4.08
N ARG A 50 35.80 -18.57 -4.02
CA ARG A 50 37.15 -18.30 -4.51
C ARG A 50 38.20 -19.04 -3.69
N ASP A 51 38.09 -19.00 -2.37
CA ASP A 51 39.02 -19.70 -1.45
C ASP A 51 38.96 -21.23 -1.67
N ARG A 52 37.76 -21.82 -1.80
CA ARG A 52 37.60 -23.25 -2.13
C ARG A 52 38.18 -23.61 -3.50
N SER A 53 38.06 -22.73 -4.49
CA SER A 53 38.62 -22.96 -5.81
C SER A 53 40.16 -22.89 -5.80
N GLN A 54 40.74 -22.09 -4.91
CA GLN A 54 42.18 -21.94 -4.75
C GLN A 54 42.78 -23.12 -3.94
N GLU A 55 42.12 -23.59 -2.87
CA GLU A 55 42.52 -24.80 -2.13
C GLU A 55 42.49 -26.07 -3.02
N LYS A 56 41.55 -26.15 -3.96
CA LYS A 56 41.46 -27.26 -4.93
C LYS A 56 42.59 -27.23 -5.97
N MET A 57 43.23 -26.08 -6.17
CA MET A 57 44.39 -25.91 -7.06
C MET A 57 45.71 -26.25 -6.35
N GLU A 58 45.82 -25.98 -5.05
CA GLU A 58 47.02 -26.32 -4.25
C GLU A 58 47.08 -27.82 -3.89
N THR A 59 45.94 -28.51 -3.82
CA THR A 59 45.85 -29.95 -3.52
C THR A 59 45.84 -30.87 -4.75
N SER A 60 45.72 -30.34 -5.97
CA SER A 60 45.75 -31.12 -7.23
C SER A 60 47.07 -31.05 -8.01
N SER A 61 48.10 -30.37 -7.47
CA SER A 61 49.41 -30.21 -8.13
C SER A 61 50.34 -31.43 -8.09
N ASN A 62 49.91 -32.60 -7.61
CA ASN A 62 50.78 -33.78 -7.46
C ASN A 62 50.24 -35.07 -8.09
N HIS A 63 49.51 -35.01 -9.20
CA HIS A 63 49.36 -36.21 -10.03
C HIS A 63 48.88 -35.89 -11.44
N SER A 64 49.80 -35.65 -12.38
CA SER A 64 49.62 -35.88 -13.82
C SER A 64 50.91 -35.56 -14.57
N GLN A 65 51.72 -36.58 -14.83
CA GLN A 65 52.54 -36.63 -16.04
C GLN A 65 52.06 -37.84 -16.83
N GLU A 66 51.35 -37.54 -17.93
CA GLU A 66 51.03 -38.49 -18.97
C GLU A 66 51.79 -38.12 -20.26
N SER A 67 52.26 -39.19 -20.93
CA SER A 67 52.45 -39.34 -22.38
C SER A 67 53.85 -39.13 -22.96
N GLY A 68 54.41 -40.26 -23.42
CA GLY A 68 55.48 -40.33 -24.40
C GLY A 68 55.46 -41.71 -25.06
N ARG A 69 55.14 -41.74 -26.36
CA ARG A 69 55.13 -42.86 -27.33
C ARG A 69 56.35 -43.79 -27.16
N GLU A 70 56.32 -45.08 -27.53
CA GLU A 70 56.30 -45.57 -28.91
C GLU A 70 56.04 -47.09 -28.96
N THR A 71 55.27 -47.50 -29.97
CA THR A 71 55.15 -48.88 -30.47
C THR A 71 56.40 -49.25 -31.27
N PRO A 72 56.80 -50.54 -31.33
CA PRO A 72 56.80 -51.16 -32.65
C PRO A 72 56.27 -52.60 -32.66
N CYS A 73 55.36 -52.83 -33.61
CA CYS A 73 55.08 -54.13 -34.19
C CYS A 73 56.14 -54.40 -35.28
N SER A 74 56.72 -55.61 -35.31
CA SER A 74 57.32 -56.14 -36.53
C SER A 74 57.20 -57.66 -36.60
N THR A 75 56.41 -58.08 -37.58
CA THR A 75 56.22 -59.44 -38.10
C THR A 75 57.21 -59.67 -39.25
N ARG A 76 57.78 -60.89 -39.37
CA ARG A 76 58.28 -61.64 -40.57
C ARG A 76 59.53 -62.46 -40.23
N THR A 77 59.49 -63.79 -40.15
CA THR A 77 59.50 -64.85 -41.20
C THR A 77 60.80 -65.01 -42.02
N SER A 78 61.34 -66.24 -41.92
CA SER A 78 61.93 -67.15 -42.93
C SER A 78 63.43 -67.15 -43.33
N SER A 79 63.98 -68.38 -43.27
CA SER A 79 65.06 -69.04 -44.06
C SER A 79 66.51 -68.57 -43.84
N VAL A 80 67.57 -69.41 -43.89
CA VAL A 80 67.94 -70.35 -44.98
C VAL A 80 68.99 -71.40 -44.53
N ASN A 81 68.97 -72.55 -45.22
CA ASN A 81 70.06 -73.47 -45.59
C ASN A 81 70.77 -74.39 -44.59
N GLY A 82 70.76 -75.69 -44.95
CA GLY A 82 71.70 -76.70 -44.48
C GLY A 82 72.97 -76.78 -45.33
N THR A 83 74.02 -77.34 -44.74
CA THR A 83 75.24 -77.89 -45.37
C THR A 83 75.93 -78.67 -44.23
N ASP A 84 75.75 -79.99 -44.12
CA ASP A 84 76.54 -81.07 -44.76
C ASP A 84 77.71 -81.55 -43.90
N GLU A 85 78.05 -82.82 -44.13
CA GLU A 85 79.25 -83.60 -43.75
C GLU A 85 79.23 -84.36 -42.42
N GLU A 86 78.81 -85.61 -42.57
CA GLU A 86 79.17 -86.79 -41.81
C GLU A 86 80.69 -87.02 -41.82
N LYS A 87 81.35 -87.09 -40.66
CA LYS A 87 82.41 -88.08 -40.41
C LYS A 87 82.88 -88.10 -38.96
N THR A 88 82.50 -89.19 -38.29
CA THR A 88 83.32 -90.02 -37.39
C THR A 88 84.57 -89.38 -36.79
N SER A 89 84.68 -89.38 -35.45
CA SER A 89 85.85 -89.95 -34.76
C SER A 89 85.80 -89.73 -33.23
N HIS A 90 85.63 -90.84 -32.49
CA HIS A 90 86.36 -91.19 -31.27
C HIS A 90 85.98 -90.52 -29.92
N GLY A 91 85.31 -91.32 -29.08
CA GLY A 91 85.75 -91.63 -27.71
C GLY A 91 85.68 -90.56 -26.60
N GLY A 92 84.60 -90.57 -25.81
CA GLY A 92 84.51 -90.13 -24.39
C GLY A 92 85.02 -88.72 -24.00
N PRO A 93 84.10 -87.82 -23.58
CA PRO A 93 83.63 -87.84 -22.19
C PRO A 93 82.11 -87.60 -22.12
N SER A 94 81.34 -88.66 -22.41
CA SER A 94 79.87 -88.61 -22.46
C SER A 94 79.25 -88.06 -21.16
N ASP A 95 79.88 -88.29 -20.01
CA ASP A 95 79.33 -87.92 -18.70
C ASP A 95 79.44 -86.42 -18.36
N ALA A 96 80.54 -85.76 -18.75
CA ALA A 96 80.76 -84.34 -18.44
C ALA A 96 79.89 -83.42 -19.31
N GLN A 97 79.68 -83.81 -20.57
CA GLN A 97 78.79 -83.09 -21.49
C GLN A 97 77.33 -83.26 -21.10
N LEU A 98 76.89 -84.48 -20.77
CA LEU A 98 75.55 -84.74 -20.23
C LEU A 98 75.30 -83.98 -18.93
N LYS A 99 76.31 -83.84 -18.06
CA LYS A 99 76.20 -83.05 -16.81
C LYS A 99 76.00 -81.56 -17.08
N MET A 100 76.78 -80.97 -18.00
CA MET A 100 76.60 -79.56 -18.38
C MET A 100 75.24 -79.30 -19.03
N GLU A 101 74.77 -80.22 -19.86
CA GLU A 101 73.44 -80.17 -20.47
C GLU A 101 72.33 -80.31 -19.42
N ASN A 102 72.51 -81.21 -18.44
CA ASN A 102 71.60 -81.36 -17.31
C ASN A 102 71.53 -80.09 -16.45
N ASP A 103 72.67 -79.45 -16.16
CA ASP A 103 72.73 -78.18 -15.43
C ASP A 103 72.06 -77.03 -16.21
N LYS A 104 72.26 -76.97 -17.53
CA LYS A 104 71.55 -76.00 -18.39
C LYS A 104 70.03 -76.23 -18.39
N LEU A 105 69.59 -77.47 -18.50
CA LEU A 105 68.17 -77.82 -18.41
C LEU A 105 67.59 -77.50 -17.02
N ARG A 106 68.37 -77.71 -15.95
CA ARG A 106 67.97 -77.36 -14.59
C ARG A 106 67.81 -75.84 -14.41
N ILE A 107 68.72 -75.05 -14.97
CA ILE A 107 68.63 -73.58 -14.98
C ILE A 107 67.43 -73.13 -15.81
N ALA A 108 67.22 -73.69 -17.00
CA ALA A 108 66.08 -73.37 -17.86
C ALA A 108 64.74 -73.74 -17.18
N LEU A 109 64.68 -74.87 -16.48
CA LEU A 109 63.51 -75.28 -15.71
C LEU A 109 63.26 -74.35 -14.52
N ALA A 110 64.31 -73.94 -13.80
CA ALA A 110 64.21 -72.96 -12.72
C ALA A 110 63.72 -71.59 -13.23
N GLN A 111 64.23 -71.14 -14.38
CA GLN A 111 63.79 -69.92 -15.06
C GLN A 111 62.33 -70.03 -15.52
N SER A 112 61.94 -71.15 -16.13
CA SER A 112 60.55 -71.41 -16.53
C SER A 112 59.60 -71.41 -15.33
N THR A 113 60.01 -72.02 -14.22
CA THR A 113 59.23 -72.03 -12.97
C THR A 113 59.11 -70.62 -12.38
N SER A 114 60.17 -69.81 -12.44
CA SER A 114 60.13 -68.40 -12.03
C SER A 114 59.19 -67.58 -12.91
N ASN A 115 59.21 -67.82 -14.22
CA ASN A 115 58.30 -67.16 -15.16
C ASN A 115 56.85 -67.52 -14.83
N VAL A 116 56.51 -68.81 -14.71
CA VAL A 116 55.14 -69.25 -14.36
C VAL A 116 54.62 -68.54 -13.10
N LYS A 117 55.44 -68.43 -12.04
CA LYS A 117 55.08 -67.70 -10.82
C LYS A 117 54.81 -66.21 -11.06
N LYS A 118 55.59 -65.56 -11.93
CA LYS A 118 55.36 -64.16 -12.31
C LYS A 118 54.03 -64.00 -13.06
N TRP A 119 53.75 -64.86 -14.03
CA TRP A 119 52.48 -64.86 -14.76
C TRP A 119 51.29 -65.16 -13.82
N GLU A 120 51.44 -66.07 -12.86
CA GLU A 120 50.43 -66.35 -11.83
C GLU A 120 50.14 -65.13 -10.96
N MET A 121 51.18 -64.41 -10.51
CA MET A 121 51.04 -63.19 -9.72
C MET A 121 50.38 -62.06 -10.51
N GLU A 122 50.77 -61.85 -11.77
CA GLU A 122 50.15 -60.86 -12.65
C GLU A 122 48.68 -61.19 -12.92
N LEU A 123 48.37 -62.46 -13.18
CA LEU A 123 46.99 -62.92 -13.37
C LEU A 123 46.13 -62.70 -12.12
N GLN A 124 46.69 -62.97 -10.93
CA GLN A 124 46.01 -62.69 -9.67
C GLN A 124 45.77 -61.19 -9.47
N THR A 125 46.76 -60.35 -9.75
CA THR A 125 46.65 -58.89 -9.67
C THR A 125 45.58 -58.36 -10.64
N LEU A 126 45.52 -58.89 -11.85
CA LEU A 126 44.49 -58.54 -12.84
C LEU A 126 43.10 -58.97 -12.40
N ARG A 127 42.94 -60.15 -11.79
CA ARG A 127 41.66 -60.59 -11.21
C ARG A 127 41.19 -59.66 -10.10
N GLU A 128 42.09 -59.27 -9.19
CA GLU A 128 41.78 -58.32 -8.11
C GLU A 128 41.44 -56.93 -8.65
N SER A 129 42.17 -56.46 -9.66
CA SER A 129 41.86 -55.21 -10.36
C SER A 129 40.48 -55.25 -11.01
N ASN A 130 40.15 -56.34 -11.73
CA ASN A 130 38.85 -56.51 -12.37
C ASN A 130 37.70 -56.56 -11.35
N ALA A 131 37.91 -57.24 -10.21
CA ALA A 131 36.95 -57.26 -9.11
C ALA A 131 36.70 -55.85 -8.56
N ARG A 132 37.74 -55.07 -8.30
CA ARG A 132 37.61 -53.67 -7.84
C ARG A 132 36.87 -52.79 -8.85
N LEU A 133 37.18 -52.90 -10.14
CA LEU A 133 36.47 -52.16 -11.19
C LEU A 133 34.99 -52.54 -11.25
N THR A 134 34.67 -53.82 -11.07
CA THR A 134 33.28 -54.30 -11.03
C THR A 134 32.52 -53.70 -9.84
N THR A 135 33.13 -53.69 -8.64
CA THR A 135 32.53 -53.06 -7.46
C THR A 135 32.32 -51.56 -7.67
N ALA A 136 33.33 -50.84 -8.17
CA ALA A 136 33.21 -49.40 -8.43
C ALA A 136 32.11 -49.09 -9.47
N LEU A 137 31.94 -49.95 -10.49
CA LEU A 137 30.86 -49.81 -11.46
C LEU A 137 29.48 -50.02 -10.82
N GLN A 138 29.34 -51.04 -9.96
CA GLN A 138 28.09 -51.28 -9.22
C GLN A 138 27.74 -50.12 -8.28
N GLU A 139 28.73 -49.57 -7.56
CA GLU A 139 28.56 -48.40 -6.70
C GLU A 139 28.19 -47.14 -7.50
N SER A 140 28.81 -46.95 -8.66
CA SER A 140 28.46 -45.85 -9.58
C SER A 140 27.02 -45.98 -10.10
N ALA A 141 26.61 -47.20 -10.50
CA ALA A 141 25.25 -47.47 -10.93
C ALA A 141 24.22 -47.21 -9.80
N ALA A 142 24.50 -47.68 -8.58
CA ALA A 142 23.65 -47.41 -7.41
C ALA A 142 23.57 -45.91 -7.10
N SER A 143 24.69 -45.18 -7.23
CA SER A 143 24.72 -43.73 -7.04
C SER A 143 23.87 -42.99 -8.06
N ILE A 144 23.91 -43.39 -9.33
CA ILE A 144 23.06 -42.81 -10.39
C ILE A 144 21.59 -42.99 -10.05
N GLU A 145 21.16 -44.18 -9.63
CA GLU A 145 19.77 -44.43 -9.25
C GLU A 145 19.34 -43.61 -8.02
N HIS A 146 20.22 -43.45 -7.03
CA HIS A 146 19.96 -42.57 -5.89
C HIS A 146 19.76 -41.11 -6.34
N TRP A 147 20.64 -40.58 -7.19
CA TRP A 147 20.53 -39.21 -7.69
C TRP A 147 19.30 -38.99 -8.56
N LYS A 148 18.91 -39.97 -9.38
CA LYS A 148 17.65 -39.93 -10.14
C LYS A 148 16.45 -39.82 -9.21
N LYS A 149 16.42 -40.60 -8.13
CA LYS A 149 15.34 -40.52 -7.12
C LYS A 149 15.31 -39.15 -6.44
N GLN A 150 16.46 -38.65 -6.01
CA GLN A 150 16.55 -37.31 -5.40
C GLN A 150 16.10 -36.22 -6.36
N PHE A 151 16.53 -36.29 -7.62
CA PHE A 151 16.11 -35.34 -8.65
C PHE A 151 14.59 -35.37 -8.87
N SER A 152 13.96 -36.56 -8.88
CA SER A 152 12.50 -36.67 -8.99
C SER A 152 11.79 -35.99 -7.82
N ILE A 153 12.27 -36.20 -6.58
CA ILE A 153 11.69 -35.56 -5.39
C ILE A 153 11.83 -34.04 -5.47
N SER A 154 13.03 -33.53 -5.78
CA SER A 154 13.26 -32.10 -5.91
C SER A 154 12.45 -31.47 -7.05
N LYS A 155 12.19 -32.21 -8.12
CA LYS A 155 11.30 -31.78 -9.20
C LYS A 155 9.86 -31.67 -8.70
N ASP A 156 9.34 -32.71 -8.05
CA ASP A 156 7.97 -32.72 -7.53
C ASP A 156 7.76 -31.60 -6.48
N GLU A 157 8.75 -31.34 -5.63
CA GLU A 157 8.75 -30.21 -4.69
C GLU A 157 8.74 -28.86 -5.42
N ASN A 158 9.50 -28.71 -6.51
CA ASN A 158 9.50 -27.49 -7.31
C ASN A 158 8.13 -27.26 -7.97
N ASP A 159 7.53 -28.30 -8.55
CA ASP A 159 6.21 -28.24 -9.17
C ASP A 159 5.14 -27.87 -8.14
N GLN A 160 5.22 -28.42 -6.92
CA GLN A 160 4.33 -28.03 -5.80
C GLN A 160 4.52 -26.57 -5.39
N LEU A 161 5.76 -26.09 -5.28
CA LEU A 161 6.04 -24.69 -4.95
C LEU A 161 5.56 -23.74 -6.05
N GLN A 162 5.73 -24.09 -7.32
CA GLN A 162 5.21 -23.31 -8.44
C GLN A 162 3.68 -23.22 -8.39
N SER A 163 2.99 -24.34 -8.14
CA SER A 163 1.54 -24.33 -7.95
C SER A 163 1.15 -23.43 -6.77
N LYS A 164 1.90 -23.48 -5.67
CA LYS A 164 1.60 -22.65 -4.50
C LYS A 164 1.81 -21.16 -4.76
N ILE A 165 2.84 -20.81 -5.51
CA ILE A 165 3.09 -19.43 -5.93
C ILE A 165 1.92 -18.93 -6.79
N ALA A 166 1.47 -19.71 -7.76
CA ALA A 166 0.33 -19.34 -8.62
C ALA A 166 -0.96 -19.13 -7.80
N GLU A 167 -1.26 -20.01 -6.85
CA GLU A 167 -2.41 -19.83 -5.93
C GLU A 167 -2.30 -18.53 -5.11
N LEU A 168 -1.11 -18.23 -4.58
CA LEU A 168 -0.90 -17.01 -3.80
C LEU A 168 -1.00 -15.75 -4.66
N GLU A 169 -0.50 -15.79 -5.89
CA GLU A 169 -0.65 -14.69 -6.86
C GLU A 169 -2.12 -14.44 -7.20
N GLU A 170 -2.92 -15.49 -7.40
CA GLU A 170 -4.37 -15.37 -7.60
C GLU A 170 -5.07 -14.77 -6.37
N GLN A 171 -4.71 -15.21 -5.16
CA GLN A 171 -5.24 -14.63 -3.92
C GLN A 171 -4.87 -13.15 -3.76
N CYS A 172 -3.64 -12.77 -4.07
CA CYS A 172 -3.23 -11.36 -4.06
C CYS A 172 -4.05 -10.52 -5.05
N ASN A 173 -4.29 -11.04 -6.27
CA ASN A 173 -5.12 -10.37 -7.25
C ASN A 173 -6.56 -10.17 -6.76
N GLU A 174 -7.13 -11.16 -6.04
CA GLU A 174 -8.47 -11.02 -5.48
C GLU A 174 -8.52 -10.02 -4.32
N ILE A 175 -7.50 -10.00 -3.47
CA ILE A 175 -7.34 -8.99 -2.41
C ILE A 175 -7.27 -7.58 -3.02
N ASP A 176 -6.54 -7.38 -4.11
CA ASP A 176 -6.46 -6.08 -4.79
C ASP A 176 -7.81 -5.67 -5.38
N LYS A 177 -8.57 -6.58 -5.99
CA LYS A 177 -9.94 -6.30 -6.47
C LYS A 177 -10.87 -5.91 -5.32
N GLU A 178 -10.81 -6.62 -4.20
CA GLU A 178 -11.61 -6.30 -3.02
C GLU A 178 -11.20 -4.96 -2.41
N ARG A 179 -9.91 -4.63 -2.38
CA ARG A 179 -9.43 -3.31 -1.97
C ARG A 179 -10.00 -2.21 -2.86
N ASP A 180 -10.01 -2.41 -4.18
CA ASP A 180 -10.53 -1.43 -5.12
C ASP A 180 -12.05 -1.26 -5.00
N ARG A 181 -12.80 -2.36 -4.78
CA ARG A 181 -14.24 -2.31 -4.46
C ARG A 181 -14.50 -1.54 -3.17
N ASN A 182 -13.73 -1.82 -2.11
CA ASN A 182 -13.87 -1.12 -0.84
C ASN A 182 -13.57 0.38 -1.00
N ALA A 183 -12.53 0.75 -1.75
CA ALA A 183 -12.22 2.15 -2.04
C ALA A 183 -13.31 2.87 -2.86
N GLN A 184 -14.05 2.15 -3.72
CA GLN A 184 -15.22 2.70 -4.41
C GLN A 184 -16.40 2.89 -3.45
N LEU A 185 -16.66 1.90 -2.58
CA LEU A 185 -17.72 2.00 -1.57
C LEU A 185 -17.45 3.14 -0.58
N SER A 186 -16.22 3.31 -0.11
CA SER A 186 -15.85 4.42 0.78
C SER A 186 -16.08 5.78 0.11
N ARG A 187 -15.74 5.94 -1.18
CA ARG A 187 -16.06 7.16 -1.92
C ARG A 187 -17.55 7.40 -2.03
N ARG A 188 -18.33 6.36 -2.38
CA ARG A 188 -19.79 6.49 -2.48
C ARG A 188 -20.44 6.84 -1.14
N LEU A 189 -19.92 6.31 -0.03
CA LEU A 189 -20.36 6.68 1.32
C LEU A 189 -20.07 8.15 1.60
N GLN A 190 -18.86 8.63 1.30
CA GLN A 190 -18.51 10.04 1.47
C GLN A 190 -19.41 10.96 0.63
N ASP A 191 -19.68 10.61 -0.62
CA ASP A 191 -20.59 11.39 -1.48
C ASP A 191 -22.00 11.46 -0.87
N LEU A 192 -22.53 10.32 -0.39
CA LEU A 192 -23.84 10.27 0.25
C LEU A 192 -23.90 11.04 1.57
N GLU A 193 -22.82 11.02 2.36
CA GLU A 193 -22.70 11.83 3.58
C GLU A 193 -22.75 13.32 3.26
N THR A 194 -22.07 13.77 2.21
CA THR A 194 -22.12 15.17 1.78
C THR A 194 -23.50 15.57 1.26
N GLU A 195 -24.15 14.71 0.46
CA GLU A 195 -25.53 14.96 -0.02
C GLU A 195 -26.52 15.04 1.15
N LEU A 196 -26.35 14.19 2.17
CA LEU A 196 -27.17 14.21 3.37
C LEU A 196 -26.99 15.50 4.16
N GLN A 197 -25.74 15.97 4.33
CA GLN A 197 -25.45 17.26 4.98
C GLN A 197 -26.08 18.44 4.23
N ASP A 198 -25.99 18.46 2.90
CA ASP A 198 -26.62 19.50 2.07
C ASP A 198 -28.14 19.49 2.23
N LYS A 199 -28.75 18.30 2.29
CA LYS A 199 -30.19 18.14 2.53
C LYS A 199 -30.61 18.56 3.94
N GLU A 200 -29.79 18.31 4.94
CA GLU A 200 -30.04 18.79 6.31
C GLU A 200 -30.01 20.32 6.39
N LEU A 201 -29.07 20.98 5.69
CA LEU A 201 -29.03 22.43 5.59
C LEU A 201 -30.27 22.99 4.87
N GLU A 202 -30.68 22.38 3.76
CA GLU A 202 -31.90 22.75 3.03
C GLU A 202 -33.14 22.63 3.92
N LEU A 203 -33.25 21.55 4.70
CA LEU A 203 -34.35 21.35 5.64
C LEU A 203 -34.37 22.39 6.75
N GLU A 204 -33.21 22.78 7.27
CA GLU A 204 -33.11 23.80 8.30
C GLU A 204 -33.54 25.18 7.78
N ASP A 205 -33.16 25.53 6.54
CA ASP A 205 -33.62 26.77 5.92
C ASP A 205 -35.11 26.76 5.60
N LEU A 206 -35.66 25.63 5.14
CA LEU A 206 -37.10 25.46 4.97
C LEU A 206 -37.86 25.56 6.31
N ARG A 207 -37.30 25.06 7.41
CA ARG A 207 -37.88 25.23 8.75
C ARG A 207 -37.96 26.71 9.14
N LYS A 208 -36.86 27.46 8.97
CA LYS A 208 -36.83 28.91 9.22
C LYS A 208 -37.87 29.64 8.37
N GLN A 209 -37.98 29.29 7.09
CA GLN A 209 -39.01 29.85 6.22
C GLN A 209 -40.43 29.50 6.70
N GLY A 210 -40.64 28.29 7.20
CA GLY A 210 -41.91 27.85 7.78
C GLY A 210 -42.36 28.68 8.99
N GLU A 211 -41.43 29.29 9.73
CA GLU A 211 -41.75 30.15 10.88
C GLU A 211 -42.23 31.56 10.49
N ILE A 212 -42.05 31.98 9.24
CA ILE A 212 -42.44 33.32 8.77
C ILE A 212 -43.96 33.51 8.86
N ILE A 213 -44.76 32.50 8.46
CA ILE A 213 -46.23 32.61 8.46
C ILE A 213 -46.77 32.78 9.89
N PRO A 214 -46.40 31.94 10.88
CA PRO A 214 -46.78 32.15 12.28
C PRO A 214 -46.36 33.53 12.82
N GLN A 215 -45.14 33.99 12.52
CA GLN A 215 -44.67 35.32 12.94
C GLN A 215 -45.56 36.43 12.36
N LEU A 216 -45.82 36.40 11.05
CA LEU A 216 -46.71 37.36 10.39
C LEU A 216 -48.14 37.29 10.94
N MET A 217 -48.64 36.11 11.31
CA MET A 217 -49.94 35.98 11.98
C MET A 217 -49.96 36.69 13.34
N THR A 218 -48.91 36.50 14.16
CA THR A 218 -48.82 37.18 15.47
C THR A 218 -48.69 38.70 15.32
N GLU A 219 -47.99 39.18 14.30
CA GLU A 219 -47.92 40.61 13.98
C GLU A 219 -49.27 41.16 13.54
N CYS A 220 -49.97 40.46 12.63
CA CYS A 220 -51.33 40.80 12.21
C CYS A 220 -52.28 40.91 13.40
N GLU A 221 -52.23 39.95 14.32
CA GLU A 221 -53.06 39.95 15.53
C GLU A 221 -52.72 41.13 16.46
N THR A 222 -51.44 41.41 16.64
CA THR A 222 -50.97 42.57 17.43
C THR A 222 -51.44 43.89 16.82
N VAL A 223 -51.35 44.04 15.49
CA VAL A 223 -51.83 45.24 14.78
C VAL A 223 -53.33 45.37 14.90
N SER A 224 -54.08 44.27 14.74
CA SER A 224 -55.53 44.24 14.91
C SER A 224 -55.96 44.68 16.31
N GLN A 225 -55.30 44.18 17.36
CA GLN A 225 -55.54 44.60 18.75
C GLN A 225 -55.25 46.09 18.97
N LYS A 226 -54.16 46.61 18.39
CA LYS A 226 -53.83 48.05 18.45
C LYS A 226 -54.88 48.90 17.73
N LEU A 227 -55.35 48.46 16.56
CA LEU A 227 -56.40 49.12 15.80
C LEU A 227 -57.70 49.18 16.62
N GLN A 228 -58.14 48.06 17.17
CA GLN A 228 -59.34 48.00 18.01
C GLN A 228 -59.24 48.92 19.24
N ALA A 229 -58.07 48.99 19.88
CA ALA A 229 -57.83 49.90 21.00
C ALA A 229 -57.85 51.38 20.56
N ALA A 230 -57.35 51.70 19.37
CA ALA A 230 -57.41 53.04 18.80
C ALA A 230 -58.84 53.43 18.44
N GLU A 231 -59.60 52.53 17.79
CA GLU A 231 -61.01 52.73 17.46
C GLU A 231 -61.86 52.99 18.71
N LYS A 232 -61.65 52.21 19.78
CA LYS A 232 -62.33 52.43 21.06
C LYS A 232 -62.03 53.83 21.63
N ARG A 233 -60.76 54.23 21.68
CA ARG A 233 -60.39 55.59 22.13
C ARG A 233 -61.00 56.67 21.26
N ASN A 234 -61.05 56.45 19.94
CA ASN A 234 -61.63 57.42 19.01
C ASN A 234 -63.13 57.58 19.26
N LYS A 235 -63.85 56.47 19.48
CA LYS A 235 -65.26 56.49 19.89
C LYS A 235 -65.46 57.24 21.21
N ASP A 236 -64.65 56.96 22.22
CA ASP A 236 -64.71 57.66 23.52
C ASP A 236 -64.48 59.18 23.36
N LEU A 237 -63.58 59.58 22.46
CA LEU A 237 -63.32 60.99 22.14
C LEU A 237 -64.47 61.63 21.35
N GLU A 238 -65.06 60.94 20.38
CA GLU A 238 -66.25 61.41 19.66
C GLU A 238 -67.43 61.64 20.61
N GLU A 239 -67.65 60.75 21.57
CA GLU A 239 -68.67 60.90 22.62
C GLU A 239 -68.39 62.13 23.49
N LYS A 240 -67.13 62.34 23.92
CA LYS A 240 -66.72 63.55 24.65
C LYS A 240 -66.94 64.82 23.84
N VAL A 241 -66.58 64.82 22.55
CA VAL A 241 -66.79 65.96 21.65
C VAL A 241 -68.29 66.26 21.51
N ARG A 242 -69.14 65.23 21.39
CA ARG A 242 -70.59 65.40 21.33
C ARG A 242 -71.14 66.01 22.63
N ALA A 243 -70.72 65.50 23.79
CA ALA A 243 -71.13 66.03 25.08
C ALA A 243 -70.73 67.50 25.27
N LEU A 244 -69.48 67.85 24.94
CA LEU A 244 -69.00 69.24 24.99
C LEU A 244 -69.75 70.15 24.02
N ARG A 245 -70.10 69.67 22.81
CA ARG A 245 -70.93 70.44 21.87
C ARG A 245 -72.32 70.73 22.44
N THR A 246 -72.95 69.74 23.08
CA THR A 246 -74.25 69.94 23.74
C THR A 246 -74.15 70.97 24.87
N GLU A 247 -73.14 70.88 25.74
CA GLU A 247 -72.93 71.85 26.83
C GLU A 247 -72.70 73.28 26.30
N VAL A 248 -71.94 73.42 25.21
CA VAL A 248 -71.73 74.73 24.55
C VAL A 248 -73.05 75.30 24.03
N GLU A 249 -73.89 74.48 23.39
CA GLU A 249 -75.19 74.94 22.87
C GLU A 249 -76.16 75.30 24.02
N GLU A 250 -76.18 74.51 25.09
CA GLU A 250 -76.97 74.83 26.30
C GLU A 250 -76.50 76.14 26.95
N SER A 251 -75.18 76.34 27.08
CA SER A 251 -74.60 77.58 27.61
C SER A 251 -74.98 78.79 26.75
N LYS A 252 -74.91 78.65 25.43
CA LYS A 252 -75.34 79.69 24.47
C LYS A 252 -76.84 79.98 24.57
N HIS A 253 -77.67 78.95 24.75
CA HIS A 253 -79.11 79.12 24.96
C HIS A 253 -79.39 79.88 26.29
N ARG A 254 -78.72 79.51 27.38
CA ARG A 254 -78.79 80.24 28.67
C ARG A 254 -78.37 81.71 28.50
N GLN A 255 -77.28 81.97 27.76
CA GLN A 255 -76.82 83.33 27.48
C GLN A 255 -77.85 84.14 26.67
N ASN A 256 -78.47 83.55 25.64
CA ASN A 256 -79.50 84.21 24.85
C ASN A 256 -80.76 84.52 25.67
N ASN A 257 -81.17 83.61 26.54
CA ASN A 257 -82.30 83.83 27.45
C ASN A 257 -82.00 85.00 28.39
N LEU A 258 -80.82 85.01 29.03
CA LEU A 258 -80.39 86.12 29.89
C LEU A 258 -80.33 87.45 29.12
N LYS A 259 -79.84 87.44 27.87
CA LYS A 259 -79.83 88.62 27.01
C LYS A 259 -81.25 89.13 26.73
N THR A 260 -82.20 88.24 26.52
CA THR A 260 -83.61 88.57 26.26
C THR A 260 -84.27 89.14 27.52
N GLU A 261 -84.01 88.55 28.69
CA GLU A 261 -84.44 89.08 29.99
C GLU A 261 -83.88 90.48 30.25
N LEU A 262 -82.59 90.70 29.98
CA LEU A 262 -81.95 92.01 30.08
C LEU A 262 -82.57 93.03 29.12
N GLN A 263 -82.84 92.65 27.87
CA GLN A 263 -83.52 93.53 26.92
C GLN A 263 -84.92 93.90 27.42
N THR A 264 -85.68 92.93 27.91
CA THR A 264 -87.02 93.17 28.47
C THR A 264 -86.95 94.13 29.67
N PHE A 265 -85.95 93.95 30.54
CA PHE A 265 -85.73 94.86 31.68
C PHE A 265 -85.37 96.28 31.23
N LEU A 266 -84.52 96.42 30.20
CA LEU A 266 -84.21 97.72 29.59
C LEU A 266 -85.47 98.37 29.00
N ASP A 267 -86.29 97.64 28.24
CA ASP A 267 -87.53 98.16 27.66
C ASP A 267 -88.51 98.66 28.76
N VAL A 268 -88.60 97.94 29.88
CA VAL A 268 -89.38 98.37 31.05
C VAL A 268 -88.81 99.63 31.68
N LEU A 269 -87.48 99.73 31.81
CA LEU A 269 -86.82 100.93 32.33
C LEU A 269 -87.04 102.13 31.41
N ASP A 270 -86.93 101.97 30.10
CA ASP A 270 -87.20 103.02 29.12
C ASP A 270 -88.64 103.50 29.23
N GLY A 271 -89.62 102.59 29.32
CA GLY A 271 -91.01 102.95 29.58
C GLY A 271 -91.21 103.70 30.91
N LYS A 272 -90.50 103.31 31.97
CA LYS A 272 -90.52 104.05 33.25
C LYS A 272 -89.88 105.43 33.16
N ILE A 273 -88.84 105.59 32.35
CA ILE A 273 -88.23 106.88 32.06
C ILE A 273 -89.24 107.76 31.33
N ASP A 274 -89.92 107.25 30.30
CA ASP A 274 -90.95 107.97 29.56
C ASP A 274 -92.10 108.43 30.48
N GLU A 275 -92.62 107.55 31.34
CA GLU A 275 -93.62 107.90 32.37
C GLU A 275 -93.13 109.05 33.28
N LEU A 276 -91.87 109.01 33.72
CA LEU A 276 -91.27 110.08 34.51
C LEU A 276 -91.10 111.38 33.72
N GLN A 277 -90.78 111.30 32.43
CA GLN A 277 -90.68 112.47 31.55
C GLN A 277 -92.06 113.11 31.35
N ASP A 278 -93.09 112.32 31.11
CA ASP A 278 -94.49 112.75 31.02
C ASP A 278 -94.94 113.39 32.34
N PHE A 279 -94.62 112.76 33.47
CA PHE A 279 -94.91 113.31 34.79
C PHE A 279 -94.23 114.67 35.01
N ARG A 280 -92.94 114.78 34.66
CA ARG A 280 -92.20 116.06 34.71
C ARG A 280 -92.82 117.12 33.80
N GLN A 281 -93.26 116.74 32.59
CA GLN A 281 -93.91 117.67 31.66
C GLN A 281 -95.31 118.09 32.16
N GLY A 282 -96.06 117.17 32.77
CA GLY A 282 -97.34 117.44 33.44
C GLY A 282 -97.18 118.40 34.62
N LEU A 283 -96.17 118.17 35.49
CA LEU A 283 -95.81 119.11 36.56
C LEU A 283 -95.40 120.48 36.02
N SER A 284 -94.65 120.53 34.91
CA SER A 284 -94.30 121.79 34.25
C SER A 284 -95.51 122.54 33.71
N LYS A 285 -96.60 121.85 33.32
CA LYS A 285 -97.87 122.48 32.93
C LYS A 285 -98.66 123.00 34.13
N LEU A 286 -98.64 122.29 35.27
CA LEU A 286 -99.18 122.80 36.54
C LEU A 286 -98.40 123.99 37.12
N GLY A 287 -97.13 124.18 36.74
CA GLY A 287 -96.34 125.36 37.14
C GLY A 287 -96.61 126.62 36.31
N VAL A 288 -97.40 126.52 35.23
CA VAL A 288 -97.76 127.64 34.34
C VAL A 288 -99.16 128.19 34.66
N ASP A 289 -100.00 127.40 35.32
CA ASP A 289 -101.31 127.82 35.82
C ASP A 289 -101.33 127.76 37.36
N ASN A 290 -101.26 128.94 37.99
CA ASN A 290 -101.42 129.20 39.44
C ASN A 290 -102.43 128.31 40.17
#